data_AF-A0A3D0D3P8-F1
#
_entry.id   AF-A0A3D0D3P8-F1
#
_cell.length_a   1.000
_cell.length_b   1.000
_cell.length_c   1.000
_cell.angle_alpha   90.00
_cell.angle_beta   90.00
_cell.angle_gamma   90.00
#
_symmetry.space_group_name_H-M   'P 1'
#
loop_
_entity.id
_entity.type
_entity.pdbx_description
1 polymer ?
#
loop_
_entity_poly.entity_id
_entity_poly.type
_entity_poly.pdbx_seq_one_letter_code
_entity_poly.pdbx_strand_id
1 'polypeptide(L)'
;TVLAGHFSEWQRGSNLVATLTVHPDCVGIGIDEYTAAVARPGSNELEIVGRGSVSLWIGGERRSQVGGGERLFLASHVWGGPWRTAN
;
A
#
# COMPACT_ATOMS: atom_id res chain seq x y z
N THR A 1 8.41 -4.72 2.89
CA THR A 1 7.42 -3.94 2.11
C THR A 1 7.82 -3.95 0.65
N VAL A 2 6.85 -4.16 -0.25
CA VAL A 2 7.03 -4.14 -1.70
C VAL A 2 6.39 -2.87 -2.25
N LEU A 3 7.11 -2.14 -3.10
CA LEU A 3 6.65 -0.89 -3.72
C LEU A 3 6.57 -1.07 -5.24
N ALA A 4 5.47 -0.65 -5.84
CA ALA A 4 5.29 -0.63 -7.29
C ALA A 4 4.81 0.75 -7.75
N GLY A 5 5.65 1.47 -8.51
CA GLY A 5 5.29 2.72 -9.18
C GLY A 5 4.72 2.49 -10.59
N HIS A 6 4.10 3.53 -11.15
CA HIS A 6 3.33 3.44 -12.41
C HIS A 6 2.32 2.29 -12.35
N PHE A 7 1.62 2.19 -11.22
CA PHE A 7 0.91 0.98 -10.84
C PHE A 7 -0.23 0.65 -11.80
N SER A 8 -1.05 1.65 -12.14
CA SER A 8 -2.22 1.49 -13.00
C SER A 8 -1.85 1.46 -14.48
N GLU A 9 -1.00 2.38 -14.94
CA GLU A 9 -0.59 2.52 -16.35
C GLU A 9 0.08 1.24 -16.86
N TRP A 10 0.91 0.60 -16.03
CA TRP A 10 1.62 -0.62 -16.41
C TRP A 10 0.93 -1.89 -15.92
N GLN A 11 -0.32 -1.78 -15.45
CA GLN A 11 -1.13 -2.92 -14.99
C GLN A 11 -0.38 -3.81 -13.99
N ARG A 12 0.38 -3.19 -13.07
CA ARG A 12 1.30 -3.93 -12.17
C ARG A 12 0.59 -4.69 -11.04
N GLY A 13 -0.75 -4.70 -11.01
CA GLY A 13 -1.52 -5.47 -10.03
C GLY A 13 -1.14 -6.95 -10.01
N SER A 14 -1.03 -7.59 -11.17
CA SER A 14 -0.65 -9.01 -11.26
C SER A 14 0.78 -9.26 -10.76
N ASN A 15 1.73 -8.38 -11.10
CA ASN A 15 3.11 -8.47 -10.64
C ASN A 15 3.21 -8.27 -9.12
N LEU A 16 2.46 -7.32 -8.58
CA LEU A 16 2.43 -7.07 -7.13
C LEU A 16 1.82 -8.27 -6.40
N VAL A 17 0.71 -8.83 -6.88
CA VAL A 17 0.10 -10.05 -6.33
C VAL A 17 1.07 -11.22 -6.38
N ALA A 18 1.68 -11.49 -7.53
CA ALA A 18 2.66 -12.57 -7.68
C ALA A 18 3.84 -12.42 -6.69
N THR A 19 4.34 -11.19 -6.53
CA THR A 19 5.42 -10.89 -5.58
C THR A 19 4.98 -11.15 -4.13
N LEU A 20 3.75 -10.75 -3.76
CA LEU A 20 3.19 -11.00 -2.43
C LEU A 20 2.89 -12.47 -2.17
N THR A 21 2.59 -13.27 -3.20
CA THR A 21 2.47 -14.72 -3.08
C THR A 21 3.80 -15.36 -2.72
N VAL A 22 4.91 -14.86 -3.28
CA VAL A 22 6.27 -15.35 -2.95
C VAL A 22 6.76 -14.81 -1.60
N HIS A 23 6.32 -13.62 -1.22
CA HIS A 23 6.69 -12.94 0.03
C HIS A 23 5.44 -12.60 0.88
N PRO A 24 4.78 -13.62 1.47
CA PRO A 24 3.50 -13.43 2.17
C PRO A 24 3.59 -12.63 3.47
N ASP A 25 4.80 -12.42 3.99
CA ASP A 25 5.11 -11.58 5.15
C ASP A 25 5.22 -10.09 4.79
N CYS A 26 5.19 -9.74 3.51
CA CYS A 26 5.25 -8.37 3.04
C CYS A 26 3.86 -7.73 2.87
N VAL A 27 3.83 -6.41 3.09
CA VAL A 27 2.76 -5.53 2.62
C VAL A 27 3.16 -4.95 1.26
N GLY A 28 2.22 -4.92 0.32
CA GLY A 28 2.39 -4.29 -0.99
C GLY A 28 1.78 -2.90 -1.03
N ILE A 29 2.48 -1.97 -1.69
CA ILE A 29 1.99 -0.61 -1.94
C ILE A 29 2.08 -0.34 -3.44
N GLY A 30 0.94 -0.14 -4.08
CA GLY A 30 0.83 0.32 -5.46
C GLY A 30 0.65 1.83 -5.50
N ILE A 31 1.52 2.54 -6.21
CA ILE A 31 1.49 3.99 -6.36
C ILE A 31 1.22 4.31 -7.82
N ASP A 32 0.09 4.97 -8.09
CA ASP A 32 -0.27 5.40 -9.44
C ASP A 32 0.67 6.51 -9.95
N GLU A 33 0.53 6.80 -11.23
CA GLU A 33 1.27 7.84 -11.92
C GLU A 33 0.99 9.21 -11.29
N TYR A 34 1.97 10.11 -11.38
CA TYR A 34 1.86 11.48 -10.86
C TYR A 34 1.42 11.55 -9.38
N THR A 35 1.79 10.53 -8.59
CA THR A 35 1.39 10.35 -7.19
C THR A 35 2.59 9.93 -6.35
N ALA A 36 2.64 10.42 -5.12
CA ALA A 36 3.64 10.07 -4.11
C ALA A 36 2.95 9.75 -2.78
N ALA A 37 3.50 8.76 -2.06
CA ALA A 37 3.17 8.50 -0.66
C ALA A 37 4.28 9.04 0.24
N VAL A 38 3.95 9.93 1.16
CA VAL A 38 4.89 10.56 2.09
C VAL A 38 4.73 9.95 3.47
N ALA A 39 5.73 9.18 3.89
CA ALA A 39 5.87 8.72 5.27
C ALA A 39 6.72 9.71 6.07
N ARG A 40 6.29 10.07 7.28
CA ARG A 40 7.06 10.93 8.19
C ARG A 40 7.53 10.15 9.41
N PRO A 41 8.77 10.34 9.89
CA PRO A 41 9.24 9.73 11.13
C PRO A 41 8.29 10.02 12.30
N GLY A 42 7.97 8.99 13.10
CA GLY A 42 7.09 9.11 14.25
C GLY A 42 5.58 9.22 13.93
N SER A 43 5.20 9.20 12.65
CA SER A 43 3.80 9.15 12.22
C SER A 43 3.41 7.75 11.77
N ASN A 44 2.16 7.38 12.02
CA ASN A 44 1.52 6.18 11.48
C ASN A 44 0.62 6.52 10.26
N GLU A 45 0.82 7.68 9.65
CA GLU A 45 0.08 8.13 8.47
C GLU A 45 0.98 8.16 7.23
N LEU A 46 0.40 7.79 6.09
CA LEU A 46 0.91 8.10 4.77
C LEU A 46 0.08 9.25 4.19
N GLU A 47 0.72 10.38 3.92
CA GLU A 47 0.09 11.47 3.16
C GLU A 47 0.21 11.16 1.66
N ILE A 48 -0.90 11.25 0.93
CA ILE A 48 -0.92 10.99 -0.51
C ILE A 48 -0.92 12.32 -1.24
N VAL A 49 0.13 12.56 -2.01
CA VAL A 49 0.33 13.82 -2.76
C VAL A 49 0.29 13.51 -4.25
N GLY A 50 -0.50 14.25 -5.01
CA GLY A 50 -0.59 14.08 -6.47
C GLY A 50 -2.03 13.95 -6.96
N ARG A 51 -2.20 13.40 -8.17
CA ARG A 51 -3.51 13.31 -8.84
C ARG A 51 -4.09 11.90 -8.91
N GLY A 52 -3.26 10.88 -8.74
CA GLY A 52 -3.69 9.47 -8.74
C GLY A 52 -3.94 8.97 -7.32
N SER A 53 -3.79 7.67 -7.12
CA SER A 53 -4.06 7.00 -5.85
C SER A 53 -2.90 6.12 -5.38
N VAL A 54 -2.98 5.75 -4.11
CA VAL A 54 -2.12 4.74 -3.50
C VAL A 54 -2.99 3.61 -2.98
N SER A 55 -2.59 2.38 -3.27
CA SER A 55 -3.31 1.16 -2.85
C SER A 55 -2.46 0.29 -1.93
N LEU A 56 -3.10 -0.25 -0.90
CA LEU A 56 -2.49 -1.16 0.07
C LEU A 56 -2.92 -2.59 -0.23
N TRP A 57 -1.98 -3.53 -0.27
CA TRP A 57 -2.20 -4.93 -0.58
C TRP A 57 -1.63 -5.84 0.51
N ILE A 58 -2.40 -6.84 0.92
CA ILE A 58 -2.00 -7.86 1.91
C ILE A 58 -2.37 -9.23 1.38
N GLY A 59 -1.41 -10.15 1.29
CA GLY A 59 -1.65 -11.52 0.82
C GLY A 59 -2.28 -11.59 -0.58
N GLY A 60 -1.97 -10.63 -1.45
CA GLY A 60 -2.55 -10.54 -2.80
C GLY A 60 -3.92 -9.86 -2.88
N GLU A 61 -4.54 -9.50 -1.75
CA GLU A 61 -5.80 -8.77 -1.73
C GLU A 61 -5.57 -7.27 -1.52
N ARG A 62 -6.25 -6.43 -2.30
CA ARG A 62 -6.27 -4.99 -2.08
C ARG A 62 -7.13 -4.67 -0.85
N ARG A 63 -6.51 -4.13 0.20
CA ARG A 63 -7.16 -3.76 1.46
C ARG A 63 -7.70 -2.33 1.45
N SER A 64 -7.02 -1.43 0.76
CA SER A 64 -7.42 -0.01 0.70
C SER A 64 -6.89 0.65 -0.56
N GLN A 65 -7.52 1.77 -0.93
CA GLN A 65 -7.09 2.67 -1.99
C GLN A 65 -7.48 4.10 -1.59
N VAL A 66 -6.52 5.02 -1.65
CA VAL A 66 -6.65 6.41 -1.15
C VAL A 66 -6.14 7.37 -2.22
N GLY A 67 -6.90 8.42 -2.50
CA GLY A 67 -6.59 9.40 -3.54
C GLY A 67 -5.62 10.49 -3.09
N GLY A 68 -5.09 11.24 -4.06
CA GLY A 68 -4.28 12.42 -3.81
C GLY A 68 -5.03 13.49 -2.99
N GLY A 69 -4.33 14.09 -2.03
CA GLY A 69 -4.87 15.04 -1.07
C GLY A 69 -5.44 14.39 0.20
N GLU A 70 -5.51 13.06 0.25
CA GLU A 70 -6.00 12.31 1.39
C GLU A 70 -4.85 11.68 2.20
N ARG A 71 -5.21 11.03 3.32
CA ARG A 71 -4.27 10.35 4.21
C ARG A 71 -4.70 8.91 4.45
N LEU A 72 -3.73 7.99 4.42
CA LEU A 72 -3.91 6.60 4.80
C LEU A 72 -3.32 6.36 6.19
N PHE A 73 -4.15 5.95 7.13
CA PHE A 73 -3.72 5.58 8.48
C PHE A 73 -3.28 4.10 8.50
N LEU A 74 -2.04 3.87 8.92
CA LEU A 74 -1.53 2.54 9.21
C LEU A 74 -1.84 2.24 10.67
N ALA A 75 -2.84 1.38 10.92
CA ALA A 75 -3.09 0.90 12.27
C ALA A 75 -1.85 0.17 12.81
N SER A 76 -1.50 0.39 14.08
CA SER A 76 -0.29 -0.16 14.73
C SER A 76 -0.22 -1.70 14.73
N HIS A 77 -1.32 -2.40 14.44
CA HIS A 77 -1.33 -3.85 14.22
C HIS A 77 -0.77 -4.29 12.85
N VAL A 78 -0.36 -3.36 11.99
CA VAL A 78 0.20 -3.67 10.66
C VAL A 78 1.69 -4.03 10.72
N TRP A 79 2.36 -3.81 11.85
CA TRP A 79 3.78 -4.11 12.03
C TRP A 79 4.02 -4.81 13.38
N GLY A 80 4.15 -6.14 13.37
CA GLY A 80 4.77 -6.87 14.48
C GLY A 80 4.17 -8.21 14.93
N GLY A 81 3.18 -8.81 14.27
CA GLY A 81 2.64 -10.11 14.73
C GLY A 81 1.68 -10.78 13.74
N PRO A 82 1.32 -12.06 13.98
CA PRO A 82 0.43 -12.81 13.11
C PRO A 82 -0.94 -12.12 13.05
N TRP A 83 -1.31 -11.72 11.84
CA TRP A 83 -2.50 -10.95 11.50
C TRP A 83 -3.78 -11.55 12.11
N ARG A 84 -4.50 -10.77 12.91
CA ARG A 84 -5.89 -11.07 13.31
C ARG A 84 -6.77 -9.85 13.00
N THR A 85 -7.91 -10.10 12.37
CA THR A 85 -8.97 -9.11 12.18
C THR A 85 -9.69 -8.90 13.52
N ALA A 86 -9.86 -7.65 13.93
CA ALA A 86 -10.80 -7.32 15.00
C ALA A 86 -12.24 -7.38 14.45
N ASN A 87 -13.16 -7.94 15.24
CA ASN A 87 -14.61 -7.99 14.98
C ASN A 87 -15.22 -6.60 14.87
#